data_AF-A0A482UN44-F1
#
_entry.id   AF-A0A482UN44-F1
#
_cell.length_a   1.000
_cell.length_b   1.000
_cell.length_c   1.000
_cell.angle_alpha   90.00
_cell.angle_beta   90.00
_cell.angle_gamma   90.00
#
_symmetry.space_group_name_H-M   'P 1'
#
loop_
_entity.id
_entity.type
_entity.pdbx_description
1 polymer ?
#
loop_
_entity_poly.entity_id
_entity_poly.type
_entity_poly.pdbx_seq_one_letter_code
_entity_poly.pdbx_strand_id
1 'polypeptide(L)'
;MHHTHIENTGSPFHHAAVYNMFYQVHGQKQWWFVDPTDSILGYPPATVGRAVGIFMALWTHDYDKDEFPLFQYAPVHTAVLNPGDVLFNPPWWWHSIKNVTETTVG
;
A
#
# COMPACT_ATOMS: atom_id res chain seq x y z
N MET A 1 -9.74 -26.89 -7.32
CA MET A 1 -9.88 -25.67 -6.48
C MET A 1 -9.40 -24.51 -7.33
N HIS A 2 -10.33 -23.68 -7.83
CA HIS A 2 -10.01 -22.61 -8.76
C HIS A 2 -9.37 -21.44 -8.02
N HIS A 3 -8.06 -21.28 -8.14
CA HIS A 3 -7.38 -20.02 -7.85
C HIS A 3 -7.53 -19.12 -9.07
N THR A 4 -8.56 -18.28 -9.10
CA THR A 4 -8.59 -17.13 -10.01
C THR A 4 -7.77 -16.03 -9.35
N HIS A 5 -6.49 -15.93 -9.74
CA HIS A 5 -5.65 -14.77 -9.45
C HIS A 5 -6.26 -13.57 -10.19
N ILE A 6 -6.91 -12.67 -9.46
CA ILE A 6 -7.41 -11.43 -10.03
C ILE A 6 -6.42 -10.33 -9.66
N GLU A 7 -5.33 -10.28 -10.42
CA GLU A 7 -4.33 -9.23 -10.34
C GLU A 7 -4.64 -8.20 -11.41
N ASN A 8 -5.35 -7.10 -11.11
CA ASN A 8 -5.40 -6.01 -12.10
C ASN A 8 -5.61 -4.60 -11.53
N THR A 9 -6.01 -4.45 -10.27
CA THR A 9 -6.26 -3.11 -9.72
C THR A 9 -5.79 -2.99 -8.26
N GLY A 10 -5.22 -1.83 -7.96
CA GLY A 10 -4.60 -1.53 -6.68
C GLY A 10 -3.91 -0.18 -6.73
N SER A 11 -3.35 0.23 -5.61
CA SER A 11 -2.55 1.45 -5.51
C SER A 11 -1.18 1.07 -4.96
N PRO A 12 -0.08 1.40 -5.67
CA PRO A 12 1.27 1.13 -5.17
C PRO A 12 1.57 1.97 -3.93
N PHE A 13 2.72 1.76 -3.31
CA PHE A 13 3.09 2.48 -2.09
C PHE A 13 3.08 3.99 -2.30
N HIS A 14 2.23 4.65 -1.52
CA HIS A 14 2.12 6.10 -1.46
C HIS A 14 1.67 6.54 -0.07
N HIS A 15 1.69 7.83 0.18
CA HIS A 15 1.05 8.42 1.36
C HIS A 15 0.32 9.72 1.01
N ALA A 16 -0.50 10.18 1.96
CA ALA A 16 -1.16 11.47 1.87
C ALA A 16 -1.05 12.24 3.20
N ALA A 17 -1.17 13.56 3.14
CA ALA A 17 -1.11 14.46 4.29
C ALA A 17 -2.45 14.55 5.07
N VAL A 18 -3.34 13.58 4.90
CA VAL A 18 -4.72 13.61 5.41
C VAL A 18 -5.04 12.36 6.22
N TYR A 19 -5.98 12.50 7.15
CA TYR A 19 -6.54 11.37 7.88
C TYR A 19 -7.47 10.59 6.97
N ASN A 20 -7.32 9.27 6.92
CA ASN A 20 -8.13 8.40 6.06
C ASN A 20 -8.83 7.34 6.92
N MET A 21 -10.16 7.31 6.84
CA MET A 21 -10.99 6.25 7.42
C MET A 21 -11.60 5.45 6.27
N PHE A 22 -11.09 4.25 6.06
CA PHE A 22 -11.46 3.40 4.93
C PHE A 22 -12.48 2.36 5.37
N TYR A 23 -13.59 2.24 4.63
CA TYR A 23 -14.68 1.34 4.95
C TYR A 23 -14.80 0.27 3.87
N GLN A 24 -14.46 -0.97 4.14
CA GLN A 24 -14.60 -2.02 3.13
C GLN A 24 -16.07 -2.43 3.01
N VAL A 25 -16.73 -2.06 1.91
CA VAL A 25 -18.17 -2.31 1.70
C VAL A 25 -18.41 -3.66 1.02
N HIS A 26 -17.62 -4.00 0.00
CA HIS A 26 -17.78 -5.23 -0.78
C HIS A 26 -16.43 -5.79 -1.23
N GLY A 27 -16.30 -7.11 -1.30
CA GLY A 27 -15.04 -7.77 -1.65
C GLY A 27 -13.96 -7.64 -0.56
N GLN A 28 -12.73 -8.03 -0.88
CA GLN A 28 -11.59 -7.97 0.03
C GLN A 28 -10.43 -7.17 -0.56
N LYS A 29 -9.75 -6.41 0.30
CA LYS A 29 -8.51 -5.69 -0.04
C LYS A 29 -7.40 -6.09 0.92
N GLN A 30 -6.23 -6.36 0.37
CA GLN A 30 -4.98 -6.51 1.11
C GLN A 30 -4.28 -5.16 1.15
N TRP A 31 -3.91 -4.74 2.36
CA TRP A 31 -3.15 -3.53 2.62
C TRP A 31 -1.77 -3.90 3.16
N TRP A 32 -0.77 -3.11 2.78
CA TRP A 32 0.57 -3.12 3.36
C TRP A 32 0.92 -1.71 3.81
N PHE A 33 1.64 -1.59 4.91
CA PHE A 33 2.07 -0.32 5.47
C PHE A 33 3.55 -0.31 5.82
N VAL A 34 4.17 0.86 5.68
CA VAL A 34 5.50 1.17 6.20
C VAL A 34 5.42 2.44 7.03
N ASP A 35 6.05 2.43 8.20
CA ASP A 35 6.05 3.58 9.12
C ASP A 35 6.74 4.78 8.45
N PRO A 36 6.24 6.02 8.64
CA PRO A 36 6.89 7.23 8.12
C PRO A 36 8.37 7.37 8.54
N THR A 37 8.77 6.84 9.70
CA THR A 37 10.16 6.85 10.17
C THR A 37 11.09 5.99 9.31
N ASP A 38 10.55 4.99 8.61
CA ASP A 38 11.26 4.08 7.71
C ASP A 38 11.22 4.55 6.24
N SER A 39 10.76 5.77 5.97
CA SER A 39 10.55 6.31 4.62
C SER A 39 11.75 6.09 3.69
N ILE A 40 12.98 6.27 4.18
CA ILE A 40 14.18 6.18 3.35
C ILE A 40 14.38 4.79 2.72
N LEU A 41 13.84 3.74 3.35
CA LEU A 41 13.95 2.37 2.87
C LEU A 41 13.11 2.14 1.59
N GLY A 42 12.07 2.95 1.36
CA GLY A 42 11.23 2.91 0.16
C GLY A 42 11.67 3.81 -0.98
N TYR A 43 12.83 4.47 -0.86
CA TYR A 43 13.37 5.36 -1.89
C TYR A 43 12.36 6.41 -2.36
N PRO A 44 11.82 7.26 -1.47
CA PRO A 44 10.92 8.32 -1.88
C PRO A 44 11.66 9.26 -2.86
N PRO A 45 11.04 9.64 -3.99
CA PRO A 45 11.67 10.56 -4.92
C PRO A 45 11.85 11.91 -4.25
N ALA A 46 12.91 12.62 -4.62
CA ALA A 46 13.16 14.00 -4.19
C ALA A 46 12.21 14.99 -4.89
N THR A 47 10.90 14.70 -4.93
CA THR A 47 9.90 15.62 -5.49
C THR A 47 9.59 16.72 -4.49
N VAL A 48 9.92 17.95 -4.86
CA VAL A 48 9.55 19.17 -4.14
C VAL A 48 8.10 19.52 -4.50
N GLY A 49 7.13 19.16 -3.66
CA GLY A 49 5.72 19.53 -3.89
C GLY A 49 4.71 18.76 -3.03
N ARG A 50 3.49 19.28 -2.90
CA ARG A 50 2.40 18.74 -2.06
C ARG A 50 1.60 17.58 -2.69
N ALA A 51 1.97 17.11 -3.87
CA ALA A 51 1.27 15.99 -4.52
C ALA A 51 1.83 14.68 -3.95
N VAL A 52 0.94 13.85 -3.37
CA VAL A 52 1.13 12.44 -2.97
C VAL A 52 2.55 11.87 -3.14
N GLY A 53 3.21 11.57 -2.02
CA GLY A 53 4.51 10.91 -2.06
C GLY A 53 4.33 9.46 -2.52
N ILE A 54 5.18 9.01 -3.44
CA ILE A 54 5.23 7.63 -3.95
C ILE A 54 6.56 7.01 -3.55
N PHE A 55 6.60 5.70 -3.27
CA PHE A 55 7.89 5.00 -3.19
C PHE A 55 8.38 4.61 -4.58
N MET A 56 9.70 4.57 -4.78
CA MET A 56 10.26 3.95 -5.98
C MET A 56 10.20 2.41 -5.88
N ALA A 57 10.28 1.87 -4.65
CA ALA A 57 9.88 0.49 -4.35
C ALA A 57 8.34 0.40 -4.28
N LEU A 58 7.69 0.28 -5.44
CA LEU A 58 6.24 0.44 -5.59
C LEU A 58 5.40 -0.63 -4.88
N TRP A 59 5.91 -1.85 -4.76
CA TRP A 59 5.20 -2.99 -4.16
C TRP A 59 6.11 -3.77 -3.23
N THR A 60 5.51 -4.50 -2.29
CA THR A 60 6.28 -5.33 -1.34
C THR A 60 7.01 -6.50 -1.98
N HIS A 61 6.43 -7.06 -3.03
CA HIS A 61 6.85 -8.31 -3.66
C HIS A 61 7.27 -8.14 -5.13
N ASP A 62 7.13 -6.93 -5.67
CA ASP A 62 7.35 -6.64 -7.09
C ASP A 62 8.02 -5.26 -7.23
N TYR A 63 9.31 -5.22 -6.90
CA TYR A 63 10.19 -4.06 -7.07
C TYR A 63 11.56 -4.53 -7.55
N ASP A 64 12.30 -3.65 -8.21
CA ASP A 64 13.68 -3.93 -8.63
C ASP A 64 14.59 -3.95 -7.39
N LYS A 65 15.04 -5.15 -7.01
CA LYS A 65 15.90 -5.36 -5.83
C LYS A 65 17.34 -4.92 -6.06
N ASP A 66 17.78 -4.85 -7.30
CA ASP A 66 19.12 -4.40 -7.65
C ASP A 66 19.19 -2.88 -7.61
N GLU A 67 18.11 -2.20 -8.03
CA GLU A 67 17.99 -0.73 -7.97
C GLU A 67 17.57 -0.21 -6.58
N PHE A 68 16.68 -0.93 -5.88
CA PHE A 68 16.13 -0.52 -4.58
C PHE A 68 16.41 -1.53 -3.44
N PRO A 69 17.67 -1.93 -3.20
CA PRO A 69 18.01 -3.01 -2.27
C PRO A 69 17.63 -2.74 -0.81
N LEU A 70 17.51 -1.49 -0.37
CA LEU A 70 17.21 -1.18 1.03
C LEU A 70 15.78 -1.55 1.45
N PHE A 71 14.85 -1.67 0.49
CA PHE A 71 13.46 -1.94 0.82
C PHE A 71 13.26 -3.31 1.48
N GLN A 72 14.16 -4.28 1.24
CA GLN A 72 14.11 -5.58 1.90
C GLN A 72 14.21 -5.51 3.44
N TYR A 73 14.73 -4.39 3.97
CA TYR A 73 14.87 -4.15 5.40
C TYR A 73 13.69 -3.36 5.99
N ALA A 74 12.74 -2.90 5.17
CA ALA A 74 11.59 -2.16 5.63
C ALA A 74 10.65 -3.03 6.47
N PRO A 75 10.31 -2.64 7.70
CA PRO A 75 9.24 -3.27 8.46
C PRO A 75 7.89 -3.05 7.75
N VAL A 76 7.30 -4.13 7.25
CA VAL A 76 6.01 -4.08 6.55
C VAL A 76 4.89 -4.63 7.44
N HIS A 77 3.94 -3.78 7.80
CA HIS A 77 2.71 -4.18 8.46
C HIS A 77 1.64 -4.54 7.44
N THR A 78 0.72 -5.45 7.77
CA THR A 78 -0.31 -5.92 6.82
C THR A 78 -1.68 -6.01 7.45
N ALA A 79 -2.72 -5.82 6.63
CA ALA A 79 -4.11 -6.05 7.00
C ALA A 79 -4.91 -6.54 5.79
N VAL A 80 -5.81 -7.50 6.01
CA VAL A 80 -6.84 -7.86 5.03
C VAL A 80 -8.16 -7.31 5.53
N LEU A 81 -8.80 -6.44 4.74
CA LEU A 81 -10.12 -5.91 5.05
C LEU A 81 -11.20 -6.75 4.38
N ASN A 82 -12.19 -7.15 5.18
CA ASN A 82 -13.41 -7.85 4.79
C ASN A 82 -14.60 -6.87 4.77
N PRO A 83 -15.72 -7.23 4.11
CA PRO A 83 -16.93 -6.42 4.16
C PRO A 83 -17.36 -6.12 5.61
N GLY A 84 -17.51 -4.83 5.93
CA GLY A 84 -17.84 -4.34 7.28
C GLY A 84 -16.65 -3.84 8.10
N ASP A 85 -15.41 -4.16 7.70
CA ASP A 85 -14.21 -3.68 8.38
C ASP A 85 -14.00 -2.18 8.14
N VAL A 86 -13.54 -1.49 9.18
CA VAL A 86 -13.12 -0.09 9.11
C VAL A 86 -11.65 0.01 9.49
N LEU A 87 -10.87 0.66 8.64
CA LEU A 87 -9.45 0.86 8.84
C LEU A 87 -9.16 2.36 9.00
N PHE A 88 -8.48 2.71 10.09
CA PHE A 88 -7.85 4.01 10.20
C PHE A 88 -6.44 3.97 9.59
N ASN A 89 -6.19 4.80 8.59
CA ASN A 89 -4.89 5.04 8.00
C ASN A 89 -4.43 6.48 8.37
N PRO A 90 -3.46 6.63 9.29
CA PRO A 90 -2.99 7.95 9.72
C PRO A 90 -2.28 8.72 8.60
N PRO A 91 -2.19 10.06 8.70
CA PRO A 91 -1.42 10.86 7.75
C PRO A 91 0.03 10.37 7.63
N TRP A 92 0.58 10.47 6.42
CA TRP A 92 1.97 10.14 6.06
C TRP A 92 2.36 8.67 6.11
N TRP A 93 1.51 7.78 6.62
CA TRP A 93 1.77 6.34 6.57
C TRP A 93 1.83 5.88 5.12
N TRP A 94 2.94 5.23 4.77
CA TRP A 94 3.09 4.62 3.46
C TRP A 94 2.17 3.43 3.38
N HIS A 95 1.39 3.34 2.31
CA HIS A 95 0.48 2.23 2.12
C HIS A 95 0.37 1.83 0.65
N SER A 96 0.31 0.51 0.42
CA SER A 96 -0.09 -0.08 -0.85
C SER A 96 -1.30 -0.98 -0.65
N ILE A 97 -2.12 -1.11 -1.69
CA ILE A 97 -3.41 -1.79 -1.62
C ILE A 97 -3.57 -2.66 -2.86
N LYS A 98 -3.95 -3.93 -2.69
CA LYS A 98 -4.38 -4.81 -3.79
C LYS A 98 -5.77 -5.35 -3.54
N ASN A 99 -6.57 -5.41 -4.60
CA ASN A 99 -7.86 -6.11 -4.57
C ASN A 99 -7.60 -7.61 -4.58
N VAL A 100 -8.25 -8.34 -3.67
CA VAL A 100 -8.11 -9.80 -3.53
C VAL A 100 -9.24 -10.53 -4.24
N THR A 101 -10.43 -9.92 -4.30
CA THR A 101 -11.61 -10.44 -4.98
C THR A 101 -11.86 -9.74 -6.32
N GLU A 102 -12.66 -10.36 -7.20
CA GLU A 102 -12.97 -9.86 -8.54
C GLU A 102 -13.47 -8.41 -8.57
N THR A 103 -14.35 -8.11 -7.62
CA THR A 103 -14.93 -6.80 -7.43
C THR A 103 -14.68 -6.37 -5.99
N THR A 104 -14.39 -5.09 -5.81
CA THR A 104 -14.24 -4.48 -4.48
C THR A 104 -14.85 -3.09 -4.48
N VAL A 105 -15.48 -2.72 -3.37
CA VAL A 105 -15.93 -1.35 -3.08
C VAL A 105 -15.47 -1.02 -1.67
N GLY A 106 -14.87 0.14 -1.49
CA GLY A 106 -14.56 0.69 -0.17
C GLY A 106 -14.52 2.20 -0.16
#